data_AF-A0A530BIU3-F1
#
_entry.id   AF-A0A530BIU3-F1
#
_cell.length_a   1.000
_cell.length_b   1.000
_cell.length_c   1.000
_cell.angle_alpha   90.00
_cell.angle_beta   90.00
_cell.angle_gamma   90.00
#
_symmetry.space_group_name_H-M   'P 1'
#
loop_
_entity.id
_entity.type
_entity.pdbx_description
1 polymer ?
#
loop_
_entity_poly.entity_id
_entity_poly.type
_entity_poly.pdbx_seq_one_letter_code
_entity_poly.pdbx_strand_id
1 'polypeptide(L)' 'MPSIRPATPADADTIWSILEPVLRAGETYALPGDWSRDQALGYWFSDGHYVFVAEEAGDVIGCYFLHANQRGGGAH' A
#
# COMPACT_ATOMS: atom_id res chain seq x y z
N MET A 1 -9.76 4.83 -18.34
CA MET A 1 -9.83 5.66 -17.13
C MET A 1 -9.71 4.71 -15.97
N PRO A 2 -8.71 4.89 -15.10
CA PRO A 2 -8.52 4.03 -13.95
C PRO A 2 -9.67 4.20 -12.95
N SER A 3 -10.11 3.10 -12.35
CA SER A 3 -11.05 3.07 -11.24
C SER A 3 -10.32 2.84 -9.93
N ILE A 4 -10.80 3.46 -8.85
CA ILE A 4 -10.28 3.24 -7.50
C ILE A 4 -11.24 2.32 -6.75
N ARG A 5 -10.72 1.25 -6.15
CA ARG A 5 -11.50 0.33 -5.31
C ARG A 5 -10.72 -0.09 -4.06
N PRO A 6 -11.41 -0.53 -2.98
CA PRO A 6 -10.75 -1.17 -1.86
C PRO A 6 -9.90 -2.35 -2.32
N ALA A 7 -8.70 -2.49 -1.73
CA ALA A 7 -7.86 -3.64 -1.94
C ALA A 7 -8.47 -4.87 -1.27
N THR A 8 -8.28 -6.02 -1.89
CA THR A 8 -8.69 -7.33 -1.38
C THR A 8 -7.45 -8.18 -1.11
N PRO A 9 -7.57 -9.29 -0.36
CA PRO A 9 -6.45 -10.22 -0.18
C PRO A 9 -5.88 -10.76 -1.50
N ALA A 10 -6.68 -10.82 -2.57
CA ALA A 10 -6.23 -11.28 -3.89
C ALA A 10 -5.26 -10.29 -4.57
N ASP A 11 -5.26 -9.02 -4.16
CA ASP A 11 -4.38 -7.99 -4.74
C ASP A 11 -2.96 -8.02 -4.13
N ALA A 12 -2.72 -8.85 -3.11
CA ALA A 12 -1.48 -8.83 -2.32
C ALA A 12 -0.20 -9.09 -3.13
N ASP A 13 -0.25 -9.95 -4.16
CA ASP A 13 0.89 -10.22 -5.04
C ASP A 13 1.18 -9.04 -5.97
N THR A 14 0.14 -8.42 -6.52
CA THR A 14 0.29 -7.25 -7.40
C THR A 14 0.75 -6.03 -6.61
N ILE A 15 0.19 -5.79 -5.41
CA ILE A 15 0.63 -4.74 -4.49
C ILE A 15 2.10 -4.94 -4.13
N TRP A 16 2.53 -6.16 -3.79
CA TRP A 16 3.94 -6.43 -3.52
C TRP A 16 4.83 -6.10 -4.72
N SER A 17 4.43 -6.50 -5.93
CA SER A 17 5.20 -6.25 -7.15
C SER A 17 5.38 -4.74 -7.44
N ILE A 18 4.44 -3.90 -6.97
CA ILE A 18 4.54 -2.44 -7.04
C ILE A 18 5.42 -1.89 -5.91
N LEU A 19 5.23 -2.37 -4.67
CA LEU A 19 5.92 -1.86 -3.49
C LEU A 19 7.40 -2.26 -3.43
N GLU A 20 7.74 -3.50 -3.82
CA GLU A 20 9.10 -4.03 -3.72
C GLU A 20 10.15 -3.09 -4.36
N PRO A 21 10.06 -2.73 -5.65
CA PRO A 21 11.08 -1.86 -6.26
C PRO A 21 11.14 -0.48 -5.59
N VAL A 22 9.99 0.06 -5.15
CA VAL A 22 9.91 1.37 -4.47
C VAL A 22 10.60 1.34 -3.10
N LEU A 23 10.36 0.29 -2.31
CA LEU A 23 10.98 0.10 -1.00
C LEU A 23 12.48 -0.17 -1.15
N ARG A 24 12.88 -1.01 -2.10
CA ARG A 24 14.29 -1.35 -2.36
C ARG A 24 15.10 -0.12 -2.82
N ALA A 25 14.47 0.80 -3.57
CA ALA A 25 15.09 2.06 -3.94
C ALA A 25 15.32 2.97 -2.71
N GLY A 26 14.40 2.96 -1.74
CA GLY A 26 14.54 3.72 -0.48
C GLY A 26 14.43 5.25 -0.66
N GLU A 27 13.82 5.70 -1.77
CA GLU A 27 13.80 7.12 -2.15
C GLU A 27 12.55 7.87 -1.65
N THR A 28 11.45 7.15 -1.41
CA THR A 28 10.13 7.74 -1.16
C THR A 28 9.59 7.48 0.24
N TYR A 29 9.85 6.29 0.79
CA TYR A 29 9.34 5.89 2.11
C TYR A 29 10.48 5.83 3.14
N ALA A 30 10.21 6.35 4.34
CA ALA A 30 11.05 6.12 5.52
C ALA A 30 10.79 4.72 6.12
N LEU A 31 10.70 3.70 5.27
CA LEU A 31 10.51 2.30 5.63
C LEU A 31 11.79 1.51 5.31
N PRO A 32 12.09 0.43 6.04
CA PRO A 32 13.26 -0.38 5.75
C PRO A 32 13.17 -1.02 4.36
N GLY A 33 14.15 -0.68 3.51
CA GLY A 33 14.20 -1.17 2.14
C GLY A 33 14.55 -2.65 2.01
N ASP A 34 14.89 -3.32 3.10
CA ASP A 34 15.21 -4.76 3.18
C ASP A 34 14.03 -5.61 3.72
N TRP A 35 12.86 -5.01 3.93
CA TRP A 35 11.67 -5.75 4.34
C TRP A 35 11.35 -6.90 3.39
N SER A 36 11.02 -8.05 3.99
CA SER A 36 10.38 -9.17 3.30
C SER A 36 8.98 -8.78 2.84
N ARG A 37 8.45 -9.53 1.87
CA ARG A 37 7.08 -9.39 1.38
C ARG A 37 6.06 -9.33 2.52
N ASP A 38 6.16 -10.25 3.46
CA ASP A 38 5.18 -10.36 4.56
C ASP A 38 5.27 -9.20 5.55
N GLN A 39 6.48 -8.67 5.80
CA GLN A 39 6.65 -7.46 6.61
C GLN A 39 6.04 -6.24 5.94
N ALA A 40 6.31 -6.05 4.65
CA ALA A 40 5.80 -4.91 3.89
C ALA A 40 4.27 -4.96 3.78
N LEU A 41 3.70 -6.12 3.42
CA LEU A 41 2.25 -6.29 3.35
C LEU A 41 1.60 -6.21 4.74
N GLY A 42 2.22 -6.76 5.77
CA GLY A 42 1.74 -6.65 7.15
C GLY A 42 1.66 -5.20 7.63
N TYR A 43 2.63 -4.36 7.27
CA TYR A 43 2.56 -2.92 7.51
C TYR A 43 1.48 -2.25 6.66
N TRP A 44 1.44 -2.55 5.35
CA TRP A 44 0.53 -1.91 4.41
C TRP A 44 -0.93 -2.13 4.77
N PHE A 45 -1.27 -3.35 5.22
CA PHE A 45 -2.60 -3.77 5.67
C PHE A 45 -2.76 -3.72 7.21
N SER A 46 -1.93 -2.94 7.92
CA SER A 46 -2.00 -2.85 9.37
C SER A 46 -3.30 -2.21 9.86
N ASP A 47 -3.64 -2.47 11.11
CA ASP A 47 -4.92 -2.03 11.68
C ASP A 47 -5.05 -0.50 11.67
N GLY A 48 -6.16 0.01 11.12
CA GLY A 48 -6.37 1.44 10.88
C GLY A 48 -5.89 1.95 9.51
N HIS A 49 -5.27 1.12 8.67
CA HIS A 49 -5.04 1.41 7.27
C HIS A 49 -6.25 0.98 6.42
N TYR A 50 -6.73 1.90 5.59
CA TYR A 50 -7.70 1.63 4.53
C TYR A 50 -6.98 1.59 3.20
N VAL A 51 -6.78 0.38 2.67
CA VAL A 51 -5.97 0.16 1.46
C VAL A 51 -6.85 0.19 0.21
N PHE A 52 -6.39 0.88 -0.81
CA PHE A 52 -7.04 1.01 -2.11
C PHE A 52 -6.06 0.67 -3.24
N VAL A 53 -6.62 0.22 -4.36
CA VAL A 53 -5.91 0.00 -5.61
C VAL A 53 -6.50 0.87 -6.71
N ALA A 54 -5.62 1.34 -7.60
CA ALA A 54 -5.99 1.90 -8.88
C ALA A 54 -5.96 0.78 -9.92
N GLU A 55 -7.08 0.53 -10.58
CA GLU A 55 -7.25 -0.51 -11.58
C GLU A 55 -7.58 0.10 -12.94
N GLU A 56 -6.88 -0.33 -13.99
CA GLU A 56 -7.23 -0.01 -15.37
C GLU A 56 -7.31 -1.30 -16.19
N ALA A 57 -8.44 -1.51 -16.87
CA ALA A 57 -8.67 -2.68 -17.72
C ALA A 57 -8.48 -4.05 -17.04
N GLY A 58 -8.69 -4.15 -15.72
CA GLY A 58 -8.51 -5.38 -14.95
C GLY A 58 -7.15 -5.48 -14.24
N ASP A 59 -6.20 -4.59 -14.57
CA ASP A 59 -4.86 -4.61 -14.03
C ASP A 59 -4.71 -3.56 -12.92
N VAL A 60 -4.18 -3.98 -11.77
CA VAL A 60 -3.81 -3.05 -10.69
C VAL A 60 -2.50 -2.35 -11.07
N ILE A 61 -2.59 -1.03 -11.25
CA ILE A 61 -1.48 -0.17 -11.69
C ILE A 61 -0.90 0.68 -10.56
N GLY A 62 -1.52 0.67 -9.38
CA GLY A 62 -1.09 1.44 -8.22
C GLY A 62 -1.84 1.06 -6.96
N CYS A 63 -1.26 1.40 -5.80
CA CYS A 63 -1.89 1.20 -4.51
C CYS A 63 -1.55 2.35 -3.56
N TYR A 64 -2.45 2.61 -2.62
CA TYR A 64 -2.22 3.54 -1.52
C TYR A 64 -3.03 3.08 -0.31
N PHE A 65 -2.68 3.58 0.88
CA PHE A 65 -3.51 3.43 2.06
C PHE A 65 -3.82 4.80 2.67
N LEU A 66 -4.95 4.88 3.35
CA LEU A 66 -5.33 6.00 4.18
C LEU A 66 -5.27 5.55 5.64
N HIS A 67 -4.73 6.38 6.50
CA HIS A 67 -4.79 6.17 7.94
C HIS A 67 -4.89 7.51 8.63
N ALA A 68 -5.42 7.54 9.84
CA ALA A 68 -5.39 8.75 10.65
C ALA A 68 -3.93 9.13 10.93
N ASN A 69 -3.51 10.30 10.47
CA ASN A 69 -2.12 10.74 10.60
C ASN A 69 -1.70 10.95 12.06
N GLN A 70 -2.67 11.21 12.94
CA GLN A 70 -2.47 11.28 14.39
C GLN A 70 -3.61 10.58 15.14
N ARG A 71 -3.33 10.06 16.34
CA ARG A 71 -4.36 9.45 17.21
C ARG A 71 -5.19 10.47 18.02
N GLY A 72 -4.83 11.76 17.97
CA GLY A 72 -5.44 12.87 18.73
C GLY A 72 -6.18 13.88 17.85
N GLY A 73 -6.25 15.15 18.24
CA GLY A 73 -7.02 16.22 17.54
C GLY A 73 -6.59 16.58 16.11
N GLY A 74 -5.67 15.81 15.50
CA GLY A 74 -5.30 15.85 14.09
C GLY A 74 -5.51 14.50 13.41
N ALA A 75 -6.52 13.73 13.83
CA ALA A 75 -6.92 12.43 13.27
C ALA A 75 -7.68 12.59 11.95
N HIS A 76 -7.07 13.27 10.99
CA HIS A 76 -7.54 13.40 9.62
C HIS A 76 -6.55 12.72 8.67
#